data_AF-A0A9P6IU83-F1
#
_entry.id   AF-A0A9P6IU83-F1
#
_cell.length_a   1.000
_cell.length_b   1.000
_cell.length_c   1.000
_cell.angle_alpha   90.00
_cell.angle_beta   90.00
_cell.angle_gamma   90.00
#
_symmetry.space_group_name_H-M   'P 1'
#
loop_
_entity.id
_entity.type
_entity.pdbx_description
1 polymer ?
#
loop_
_entity_poly.entity_id
_entity_poly.type
_entity_poly.pdbx_seq_one_letter_code
_entity_poly.pdbx_strand_id
1 'polypeptide(L)'
;QRVPKSFNGNEYVLFQHSYINYGLNEARKQINNYVIDNPIPNAHGVQLGQDEYLHPCMPVGSRQDYLHEGKTVQLVGVTDPEGECRRVVHAIFYKSRACSQNPCSFNGVYQPSLATAFDADIYAFSYIFDRISPFRLGSETATQDLTLQELEDLTNRVCVADESAFKEFDTVAEAKSELRDVKEMCMDLTYIYGLLEYGYGIQKDRKINLTKKIKNYETGWCLGASIAVLEDRWYIEA
;
A
#
# COMPACT_ATOMS: atom_id res chain seq x y z
N GLN A 1 14.48 -12.22 -7.31
CA GLN A 1 15.23 -13.47 -7.59
C GLN A 1 14.27 -14.48 -8.20
N ARG A 2 14.72 -15.27 -9.19
CA ARG A 2 13.96 -16.42 -9.72
C ARG A 2 14.42 -17.68 -8.99
N VAL A 3 13.50 -18.44 -8.41
CA VAL A 3 13.79 -19.60 -7.57
C VAL A 3 13.04 -20.81 -8.13
N PRO A 4 13.74 -21.87 -8.57
CA PRO A 4 13.10 -23.12 -8.93
C PRO A 4 12.51 -23.78 -7.67
N LYS A 5 11.29 -24.31 -7.77
CA LYS A 5 10.60 -24.99 -6.68
C LYS A 5 9.76 -26.14 -7.22
N SER A 6 10.03 -27.34 -6.73
CA SER A 6 9.14 -28.50 -6.89
C SER A 6 8.07 -28.48 -5.80
N PHE A 7 6.82 -28.72 -6.16
CA PHE A 7 5.72 -28.86 -5.21
C PHE A 7 4.62 -29.76 -5.79
N ASN A 8 4.17 -30.75 -5.01
CA ASN A 8 3.12 -31.69 -5.41
C ASN A 8 3.34 -32.32 -6.81
N GLY A 9 4.58 -32.73 -7.11
CA GLY A 9 4.96 -33.33 -8.39
C GLY A 9 5.04 -32.37 -9.58
N ASN A 10 4.90 -31.06 -9.36
CA ASN A 10 5.01 -30.03 -10.39
C ASN A 10 6.25 -29.16 -10.16
N GLU A 11 6.84 -28.69 -11.26
CA GLU A 11 8.00 -27.79 -11.26
C GLU A 11 7.56 -26.35 -11.51
N TYR A 12 7.99 -25.44 -10.64
CA TYR A 12 7.70 -24.02 -10.73
C TYR A 12 8.98 -23.19 -10.76
N VAL A 13 8.92 -22.02 -11.39
CA VAL A 13 9.96 -20.99 -11.26
C VAL A 13 9.29 -19.76 -10.65
N LEU A 14 9.55 -19.55 -9.36
CA LEU A 14 8.94 -18.48 -8.58
C LEU A 14 9.78 -17.21 -8.66
N PHE A 15 9.14 -16.08 -8.93
CA PHE A 15 9.74 -14.77 -8.70
C PHE A 15 9.44 -14.34 -7.25
N GLN A 16 10.49 -13.96 -6.52
CA GLN A 16 10.34 -13.35 -5.20
C GLN A 16 11.23 -12.12 -5.04
N HIS A 17 10.73 -11.13 -4.32
CA HIS A 17 11.50 -9.98 -3.88
C HIS A 17 10.89 -9.37 -2.61
N SER A 18 11.73 -8.80 -1.76
CA SER A 18 11.31 -8.03 -0.58
C SER A 18 11.86 -6.62 -0.67
N TYR A 19 10.98 -5.63 -0.70
CA TYR A 19 11.34 -4.22 -0.78
C TYR A 19 11.53 -3.65 0.63
N ILE A 20 12.75 -3.74 1.15
CA ILE A 20 13.11 -3.15 2.45
C ILE A 20 12.82 -1.64 2.44
N ASN A 21 12.29 -1.12 3.55
CA ASN A 21 11.80 0.25 3.73
C ASN A 21 10.51 0.61 2.96
N TYR A 22 9.88 -0.34 2.26
CA TYR A 22 8.57 -0.15 1.61
C TYR A 22 7.42 -0.87 2.35
N GLY A 23 7.67 -1.35 3.56
CA GLY A 23 6.58 -1.65 4.49
C GLY A 23 5.84 -0.36 4.83
N LEU A 24 4.55 -0.44 5.19
CA LEU A 24 3.72 0.75 5.38
C LEU A 24 4.37 1.85 6.22
N ASN A 25 4.78 1.53 7.46
CA ASN A 25 5.26 2.56 8.38
C ASN A 25 6.52 3.25 7.85
N GLU A 26 7.37 2.51 7.13
CA GLU A 26 8.54 3.08 6.46
C GLU A 26 8.14 3.90 5.23
N ALA A 27 7.12 3.48 4.48
CA ALA A 27 6.57 4.27 3.39
C ALA A 27 5.98 5.60 3.88
N ARG A 28 5.25 5.62 5.00
CA ARG A 28 4.77 6.86 5.66
C ARG A 28 5.93 7.80 5.98
N LYS A 29 7.02 7.27 6.56
CA LYS A 29 8.22 8.08 6.84
C LYS A 29 8.84 8.63 5.56
N GLN A 30 8.96 7.81 4.50
CA GLN A 30 9.48 8.26 3.22
C GLN A 30 8.62 9.37 2.60
N ILE A 31 7.29 9.24 2.66
CA ILE A 31 6.34 10.25 2.17
C ILE A 31 6.49 11.56 2.96
N ASN A 32 6.49 11.49 4.29
CA ASN A 32 6.63 12.67 5.15
C ASN A 32 7.97 13.38 4.91
N ASN A 33 9.08 12.63 4.86
CA ASN A 33 10.39 13.20 4.55
C ASN A 33 10.41 13.84 3.16
N TYR A 34 9.86 13.17 2.15
CA TYR A 34 9.81 13.71 0.79
C TYR A 34 9.06 15.05 0.72
N VAL A 35 7.95 15.19 1.45
CA VAL A 35 7.15 16.43 1.52
C VAL A 35 7.95 17.57 2.17
N ILE A 36 8.75 17.27 3.20
CA ILE A 36 9.59 18.26 3.88
C ILE A 36 10.75 18.68 2.97
N ASP A 37 11.41 17.71 2.33
CA ASP A 37 12.55 17.94 1.43
C ASP A 37 12.12 18.63 0.12
N ASN A 38 10.86 18.46 -0.28
CA ASN A 38 10.29 18.99 -1.51
C ASN A 38 8.94 19.68 -1.25
N PRO A 39 8.93 20.84 -0.57
CA PRO A 39 7.70 21.51 -0.19
C PRO A 39 6.81 21.82 -1.39
N ILE A 40 5.51 21.55 -1.27
CA ILE A 40 4.53 21.87 -2.30
C ILE A 40 4.14 23.37 -2.26
N PRO A 41 3.79 23.98 -3.41
CA PRO A 41 3.31 25.36 -3.43
C PRO A 41 2.07 25.55 -2.56
N ASN A 42 2.02 26.68 -1.84
CA ASN A 42 0.86 27.04 -1.02
C ASN A 42 -0.26 27.64 -1.86
N ALA A 43 -0.86 26.84 -2.75
CA ALA A 43 -2.00 27.24 -3.58
C ALA A 43 -3.29 27.44 -2.75
N HIS A 44 -3.37 26.85 -1.56
CA HIS A 44 -4.55 26.87 -0.69
C HIS A 44 -4.64 28.10 0.22
N GLY A 45 -3.63 28.98 0.22
CA GLY A 45 -3.62 30.18 1.06
C GLY A 45 -3.54 29.89 2.56
N VAL A 46 -2.99 28.74 2.96
CA VAL A 46 -2.85 28.33 4.35
C VAL A 46 -1.77 29.19 5.01
N GLN A 47 -2.06 29.80 6.16
CA GLN A 47 -1.03 30.51 6.91
C GLN A 47 -0.09 29.50 7.55
N LEU A 48 1.18 29.52 7.14
CA LEU A 48 2.23 28.65 7.67
C LEU A 48 3.15 29.42 8.61
N GLY A 49 3.42 28.80 9.75
CA GLY A 49 4.48 29.21 10.67
C GLY A 49 5.88 28.84 10.19
N GLN A 50 6.86 29.15 11.03
CA GLN A 50 8.22 28.63 10.84
C GLN A 50 8.22 27.11 11.06
N ASP A 51 8.88 26.36 10.18
CA ASP A 51 8.97 24.89 10.24
C ASP A 51 7.64 24.13 10.06
N GLU A 52 6.69 24.75 9.36
CA GLU A 52 5.43 24.12 8.94
C GLU A 52 5.45 23.77 7.44
N TYR A 53 5.03 22.55 7.10
CA TYR A 53 5.05 22.03 5.73
C TYR A 53 3.68 21.49 5.33
N LEU A 54 3.19 21.85 4.15
CA LEU A 54 1.91 21.36 3.63
C LEU A 54 2.02 19.89 3.24
N HIS A 55 1.04 19.09 3.64
CA HIS A 55 1.00 17.66 3.40
C HIS A 55 -0.26 17.26 2.62
N PRO A 56 -0.13 16.88 1.33
CA PRO A 56 -1.29 16.64 0.46
C PRO A 56 -2.02 15.33 0.76
N CYS A 57 -1.40 14.40 1.48
CA CYS A 57 -2.01 13.12 1.86
C CYS A 57 -2.65 13.11 3.25
N MET A 58 -2.71 14.28 3.92
CA MET A 58 -3.29 14.42 5.26
C MET A 58 -4.57 15.26 5.21
N PRO A 59 -5.57 14.96 6.07
CA PRO A 59 -6.84 15.69 6.13
C PRO A 59 -6.67 17.20 6.27
N VAL A 60 -7.50 17.97 5.57
CA VAL A 60 -7.49 19.45 5.64
C VAL A 60 -7.52 19.95 7.08
N GLY A 61 -6.61 20.85 7.43
CA GLY A 61 -6.56 21.51 8.74
C GLY A 61 -5.97 20.65 9.85
N SER A 62 -5.67 19.37 9.59
CA SER A 62 -4.94 18.53 10.52
C SER A 62 -3.50 19.01 10.68
N ARG A 63 -2.95 18.85 11.88
CA ARG A 63 -1.55 19.14 12.21
C ARG A 63 -0.94 17.94 12.89
N GLN A 64 0.28 17.59 12.51
CA GLN A 64 1.04 16.50 13.09
C GLN A 64 2.48 16.92 13.30
N ASP A 65 2.96 16.80 14.54
CA ASP A 65 4.38 16.98 14.82
C ASP A 65 5.16 15.80 14.26
N TYR A 66 6.28 16.09 13.60
CA TYR A 66 7.11 15.09 12.95
C TYR A 66 8.59 15.37 13.20
N LEU A 67 9.34 14.34 13.56
CA LEU A 67 10.79 14.44 13.76
C LEU A 67 11.50 14.21 12.43
N HIS A 68 12.14 15.26 11.90
CA HIS A 68 12.91 15.23 10.67
C HIS A 68 14.33 15.73 10.94
N GLU A 69 15.33 14.89 10.64
CA GLU A 69 16.76 15.20 10.84
C GLU A 69 17.12 15.76 12.24
N GLY A 70 16.44 15.28 13.28
CA GLY A 70 16.67 15.72 14.67
C GLY A 70 15.95 17.02 15.06
N LYS A 71 15.15 17.59 14.16
CA LYS A 71 14.31 18.76 14.40
C LYS A 71 12.83 18.39 14.36
N THR A 72 12.05 18.86 15.33
CA THR A 72 10.59 18.75 15.26
C THR A 72 10.05 19.81 14.31
N VAL A 73 9.33 19.35 13.28
CA VAL A 73 8.60 20.17 12.31
C VAL A 73 7.11 19.83 12.41
N GLN A 74 6.25 20.64 11.79
CA GLN A 74 4.82 20.36 11.76
C GLN A 74 4.34 20.13 10.33
N LEU A 75 3.67 18.99 10.12
CA LEU A 75 2.99 18.67 8.88
C LEU A 75 1.54 19.18 8.95
N VAL A 76 1.13 19.98 7.97
CA VAL A 76 -0.17 20.62 7.89
C VAL A 76 -0.96 20.00 6.75
N GLY A 77 -2.00 19.23 7.06
CA GLY A 77 -2.81 18.56 6.06
C GLY A 77 -3.60 19.54 5.21
N VAL A 78 -3.49 19.38 3.90
CA VAL A 78 -4.25 20.18 2.93
C VAL A 78 -5.16 19.36 2.06
N THR A 79 -5.05 18.03 2.09
CA THR A 79 -5.75 17.08 1.20
C THR A 79 -5.83 17.56 -0.24
N ASP A 80 -5.15 16.88 -1.16
CA ASP A 80 -5.31 17.21 -2.58
C ASP A 80 -5.96 16.09 -3.40
N PRO A 81 -7.26 16.23 -3.74
CA PRO A 81 -7.94 15.38 -4.70
C PRO A 81 -7.32 15.38 -6.10
N GLU A 82 -6.64 16.47 -6.48
CA GLU A 82 -6.23 16.72 -7.87
C GLU A 82 -4.93 15.99 -8.25
N GLY A 83 -4.30 15.29 -7.29
CA GLY A 83 -3.27 14.29 -7.55
C GLY A 83 -1.93 14.52 -6.87
N GLU A 84 -1.73 15.59 -6.10
CA GLU A 84 -0.45 15.87 -5.45
C GLU A 84 -0.06 14.79 -4.45
N CYS A 85 -1.02 14.22 -3.69
CA CYS A 85 -0.73 13.09 -2.82
C CYS A 85 -0.20 11.89 -3.61
N ARG A 86 -0.86 11.57 -4.73
CA ARG A 86 -0.43 10.50 -5.63
C ARG A 86 0.96 10.78 -6.22
N ARG A 87 1.25 12.04 -6.58
CA ARG A 87 2.56 12.48 -7.09
C ARG A 87 3.67 12.27 -6.05
N VAL A 88 3.43 12.66 -4.80
CA VAL A 88 4.37 12.46 -3.68
C VAL A 88 4.62 10.97 -3.46
N VAL A 89 3.55 10.16 -3.40
CA VAL A 89 3.66 8.70 -3.27
C VAL A 89 4.44 8.09 -4.46
N HIS A 90 4.20 8.56 -5.69
CA HIS A 90 4.91 8.06 -6.85
C HIS A 90 6.41 8.36 -6.81
N ALA A 91 6.80 9.48 -6.19
CA ALA A 91 8.19 9.89 -6.10
C ALA A 91 9.04 8.93 -5.24
N ILE A 92 8.48 8.37 -4.16
CA ILE A 92 9.21 7.46 -3.27
C ILE A 92 9.52 6.08 -3.89
N PHE A 93 8.93 5.75 -5.04
CA PHE A 93 9.24 4.52 -5.76
C PHE A 93 10.53 4.60 -6.60
N TYR A 94 11.06 5.80 -6.88
CA TYR A 94 12.32 5.98 -7.62
C TYR A 94 12.39 5.19 -8.94
N LYS A 95 11.32 5.21 -9.74
CA LYS A 95 11.23 4.44 -10.99
C LYS A 95 12.28 4.81 -12.04
N SER A 96 12.87 6.00 -11.97
CA SER A 96 13.95 6.44 -12.85
C SER A 96 15.31 5.83 -12.50
N ARG A 97 15.43 5.11 -11.38
CA ARG A 97 16.67 4.45 -10.97
C ARG A 97 17.09 3.41 -12.01
N ALA A 98 18.39 3.33 -12.27
CA ALA A 98 18.95 2.43 -13.28
C ALA A 98 18.49 0.97 -13.06
N CYS A 99 17.91 0.39 -14.11
CA CYS A 99 17.44 -0.98 -14.13
C CYS A 99 18.53 -1.88 -14.73
N SER A 100 19.18 -2.69 -13.90
CA SER A 100 20.26 -3.58 -14.35
C SER A 100 19.77 -4.74 -15.21
N GLN A 101 18.50 -5.14 -15.03
CA GLN A 101 17.85 -6.19 -15.79
C GLN A 101 16.39 -5.80 -16.03
N ASN A 102 16.02 -5.61 -17.30
CA ASN A 102 14.65 -5.27 -17.68
C ASN A 102 13.72 -6.50 -17.74
N PRO A 103 12.41 -6.34 -17.50
CA PRO A 103 11.76 -5.13 -16.98
C PRO A 103 11.96 -4.97 -15.46
N CYS A 104 11.88 -3.72 -14.97
CA CYS A 104 11.88 -3.42 -13.54
C CYS A 104 10.50 -2.94 -13.07
N SER A 105 10.21 -3.18 -11.79
CA SER A 105 9.10 -2.56 -11.07
C SER A 105 9.46 -1.12 -10.69
N PHE A 106 10.18 -0.96 -9.59
CA PHE A 106 10.63 0.31 -9.05
C PHE A 106 11.96 0.16 -8.30
N ASN A 107 12.60 1.29 -8.00
CA ASN A 107 13.91 1.36 -7.33
C ASN A 107 15.00 0.45 -7.99
N GLY A 108 14.96 0.30 -9.32
CA GLY A 108 15.93 -0.50 -10.08
C GLY A 108 15.82 -2.02 -9.89
N VAL A 109 14.72 -2.52 -9.32
CA VAL A 109 14.51 -3.94 -9.05
C VAL A 109 13.85 -4.63 -10.25
N TYR A 110 14.51 -5.67 -10.78
CA TYR A 110 13.93 -6.54 -11.80
C TYR A 110 12.64 -7.19 -11.30
N GLN A 111 11.59 -7.13 -12.14
CA GLN A 111 10.33 -7.82 -11.94
C GLN A 111 9.75 -8.24 -13.30
N PRO A 112 9.40 -9.51 -13.52
CA PRO A 112 8.66 -9.92 -14.72
C PRO A 112 7.37 -9.13 -14.87
N SER A 113 7.01 -8.76 -16.10
CA SER A 113 5.75 -8.05 -16.37
C SER A 113 4.56 -8.87 -15.90
N LEU A 114 3.79 -8.36 -14.93
CA LEU A 114 2.58 -9.04 -14.45
C LEU A 114 1.49 -9.08 -15.52
N ALA A 115 1.47 -8.13 -16.45
CA ALA A 115 0.50 -8.10 -17.54
C ALA A 115 0.70 -9.23 -18.57
N THR A 116 1.95 -9.69 -18.77
CA THR A 116 2.26 -10.69 -19.82
C THR A 116 2.73 -12.03 -19.26
N ALA A 117 3.32 -12.04 -18.07
CA ALA A 117 3.89 -13.26 -17.46
C ALA A 117 2.98 -13.87 -16.38
N PHE A 118 1.86 -13.22 -16.01
CA PHE A 118 1.04 -13.64 -14.88
C PHE A 118 -0.47 -13.45 -15.13
N ASP A 119 -1.17 -14.55 -15.42
CA ASP A 119 -2.63 -14.58 -15.63
C ASP A 119 -3.41 -15.18 -14.44
N ALA A 120 -2.72 -15.56 -13.36
CA ALA A 120 -3.36 -16.14 -12.19
C ALA A 120 -4.01 -15.08 -11.28
N ASP A 121 -4.80 -15.57 -10.32
CA ASP A 121 -5.37 -14.76 -9.24
C ASP A 121 -4.26 -14.11 -8.40
N ILE A 122 -4.45 -12.83 -8.06
CA ILE A 122 -3.58 -12.11 -7.12
C ILE A 122 -4.25 -12.15 -5.75
N TYR A 123 -3.48 -12.52 -4.72
CA TYR A 123 -3.92 -12.47 -3.33
C TYR A 123 -3.09 -11.44 -2.57
N ALA A 124 -3.78 -10.51 -1.91
CA ALA A 124 -3.19 -9.50 -1.04
C ALA A 124 -3.71 -9.67 0.38
N PHE A 125 -2.81 -9.60 1.34
CA PHE A 125 -3.08 -9.92 2.75
C PHE A 125 -2.31 -8.98 3.67
N SER A 126 -2.42 -9.21 4.99
CA SER A 126 -1.86 -8.35 6.02
C SER A 126 -2.35 -6.90 5.84
N TYR A 127 -1.43 -5.93 5.87
CA TYR A 127 -1.79 -4.52 5.88
C TYR A 127 -2.66 -4.06 4.70
N ILE A 128 -2.49 -4.67 3.52
CA ILE A 128 -3.34 -4.35 2.35
C ILE A 128 -4.80 -4.73 2.65
N PHE A 129 -5.02 -5.90 3.28
CA PHE A 129 -6.34 -6.30 3.76
C PHE A 129 -6.83 -5.32 4.83
N ASP A 130 -6.03 -5.09 5.88
CA ASP A 130 -6.44 -4.33 7.06
C ASP A 130 -6.89 -2.88 6.74
N ARG A 131 -6.32 -2.26 5.70
CA ARG A 131 -6.73 -0.91 5.28
C ARG A 131 -7.89 -0.84 4.31
N ILE A 132 -8.13 -1.90 3.54
CA ILE A 132 -9.18 -1.87 2.52
C ILE A 132 -10.47 -2.51 3.06
N SER A 133 -10.37 -3.58 3.86
CA SER A 133 -11.54 -4.33 4.34
C SER A 133 -12.59 -3.51 5.08
N PRO A 134 -12.25 -2.51 5.93
CA PRO A 134 -13.26 -1.72 6.64
C PRO A 134 -14.19 -0.95 5.71
N PHE A 135 -13.71 -0.59 4.51
CA PHE A 135 -14.42 0.22 3.53
C PHE A 135 -15.17 -0.60 2.47
N ARG A 136 -15.14 -1.93 2.58
CA ARG A 136 -15.80 -2.85 1.65
C ARG A 136 -16.83 -3.72 2.36
N LEU A 137 -16.47 -4.97 2.69
CA LEU A 137 -17.37 -5.93 3.36
C LEU A 137 -17.10 -6.05 4.87
N GLY A 138 -16.30 -5.15 5.44
CA GLY A 138 -15.90 -5.13 6.86
C GLY A 138 -14.76 -6.11 7.17
N SER A 139 -13.99 -5.86 8.23
CA SER A 139 -12.77 -6.65 8.53
C SER A 139 -13.03 -8.08 9.01
N GLU A 140 -14.27 -8.37 9.42
CA GLU A 140 -14.70 -9.73 9.78
C GLU A 140 -14.90 -10.63 8.56
N THR A 141 -15.13 -10.04 7.38
CA THR A 141 -15.21 -10.80 6.13
C THR A 141 -13.81 -11.22 5.70
N ALA A 142 -13.44 -12.46 6.04
CA ALA A 142 -12.08 -12.96 5.92
C ALA A 142 -11.55 -13.07 4.48
N THR A 143 -12.42 -13.11 3.48
CA THR A 143 -12.05 -13.07 2.06
C THR A 143 -13.00 -12.15 1.30
N GLN A 144 -12.41 -11.24 0.56
CA GLN A 144 -13.09 -10.24 -0.25
C GLN A 144 -12.21 -9.95 -1.49
N ASP A 145 -12.69 -9.16 -2.42
CA ASP A 145 -12.00 -8.92 -3.69
C ASP A 145 -12.29 -7.51 -4.20
N LEU A 146 -11.49 -6.98 -5.11
CA LEU A 146 -11.81 -5.75 -5.82
C LEU A 146 -10.91 -5.65 -7.04
N THR A 147 -11.38 -4.96 -8.04
CA THR A 147 -10.54 -4.47 -9.12
C THR A 147 -9.63 -3.36 -8.60
N LEU A 148 -8.48 -3.18 -9.25
CA LEU A 148 -7.59 -2.08 -8.92
C LEU A 148 -8.22 -0.71 -9.26
N GLN A 149 -9.18 -0.66 -10.19
CA GLN A 149 -10.03 0.51 -10.43
C GLN A 149 -10.92 0.85 -9.22
N GLU A 150 -11.58 -0.14 -8.63
CA GLU A 150 -12.38 0.08 -7.41
C GLU A 150 -11.53 0.57 -6.23
N LEU A 151 -10.27 0.13 -6.14
CA LEU A 151 -9.31 0.65 -5.16
C LEU A 151 -8.94 2.11 -5.44
N GLU A 152 -8.75 2.48 -6.70
CA GLU A 152 -8.54 3.88 -7.11
C GLU A 152 -9.71 4.76 -6.67
N ASP A 153 -10.93 4.32 -6.96
CA ASP A 153 -12.15 5.06 -6.65
C ASP A 153 -12.34 5.18 -5.13
N LEU A 154 -12.08 4.10 -4.38
CA LEU A 154 -12.05 4.14 -2.91
C LEU A 154 -11.02 5.14 -2.39
N THR A 155 -9.79 5.09 -2.91
CA THR A 155 -8.72 6.00 -2.50
C THR A 155 -9.10 7.45 -2.74
N ASN A 156 -9.61 7.77 -3.92
CA ASN A 156 -10.04 9.13 -4.26
C ASN A 156 -11.16 9.61 -3.33
N ARG A 157 -12.15 8.75 -3.03
CA ARG A 157 -13.23 9.09 -2.09
C ARG A 157 -12.71 9.37 -0.67
N VAL A 158 -11.85 8.50 -0.15
CA VAL A 158 -11.28 8.65 1.20
C VAL A 158 -10.41 9.90 1.29
N CYS A 159 -9.67 10.21 0.23
CA CYS A 159 -8.86 11.41 0.19
C CYS A 159 -9.69 12.69 0.09
N VAL A 160 -10.77 12.74 -0.71
CA VAL A 160 -11.60 13.95 -0.87
C VAL A 160 -12.47 14.25 0.35
N ALA A 161 -12.77 13.25 1.17
CA ALA A 161 -13.86 13.36 2.12
C ALA A 161 -13.67 14.50 3.14
N ASP A 162 -14.43 15.58 2.98
CA ASP A 162 -14.80 16.44 4.10
C ASP A 162 -15.69 15.63 5.07
N GLU A 163 -15.85 16.08 6.32
CA GLU A 163 -16.69 15.37 7.28
C GLU A 163 -18.14 15.10 6.80
N SER A 164 -18.61 15.82 5.78
CA SER A 164 -19.95 15.72 5.20
C SER A 164 -20.06 14.73 4.02
N ALA A 165 -18.93 14.38 3.37
CA ALA A 165 -18.81 13.36 2.34
C ALA A 165 -18.84 11.92 2.90
N PHE A 166 -18.70 11.76 4.23
CA PHE A 166 -18.84 10.47 4.91
C PHE A 166 -20.29 9.95 5.02
N LYS A 167 -21.28 10.66 4.47
CA LYS A 167 -22.70 10.26 4.55
C LYS A 167 -23.02 8.90 3.95
N GLU A 168 -22.24 8.41 2.99
CA GLU A 168 -22.40 7.03 2.48
C GLU A 168 -21.78 5.99 3.42
N PHE A 169 -20.65 6.31 4.06
CA PHE A 169 -20.03 5.47 5.09
C PHE A 169 -20.71 5.57 6.46
N ASP A 170 -21.68 6.48 6.64
CA ASP A 170 -22.49 6.55 7.88
C ASP A 170 -23.24 5.25 8.17
N THR A 171 -23.49 4.45 7.13
CA THR A 171 -24.10 3.12 7.25
C THR A 171 -23.10 2.02 7.65
N VAL A 172 -21.80 2.29 7.56
CA VAL A 172 -20.70 1.37 7.89
C VAL A 172 -19.91 1.92 9.07
N ALA A 173 -20.35 1.59 10.28
CA ALA A 173 -19.78 2.10 11.53
C ALA A 173 -18.25 1.89 11.64
N GLU A 174 -17.75 0.78 11.09
CA GLU A 174 -16.32 0.45 11.06
C GLU A 174 -15.52 1.42 10.18
N ALA A 175 -15.92 1.62 8.92
CA ALA A 175 -15.30 2.59 8.01
C ALA A 175 -15.24 4.00 8.61
N LYS A 176 -16.33 4.42 9.25
CA LYS A 176 -16.40 5.73 9.92
C LYS A 176 -15.46 5.83 11.12
N SER A 177 -15.26 4.76 11.88
CA SER A 177 -14.26 4.73 12.95
C SER A 177 -12.86 4.87 12.39
N GLU A 178 -12.51 4.05 11.39
CA GLU A 178 -11.20 4.06 10.75
C GLU A 178 -10.82 5.44 10.20
N LEU A 179 -11.76 6.17 9.58
CA LEU A 179 -11.52 7.52 9.06
C LEU A 179 -11.28 8.56 10.16
N ARG A 180 -11.91 8.41 11.31
CA ARG A 180 -11.70 9.32 12.46
C ARG A 180 -10.42 9.00 13.21
N ASP A 181 -10.11 7.72 13.35
CA ASP A 181 -9.05 7.22 14.21
C ASP A 181 -7.70 7.20 13.48
N VAL A 182 -7.70 7.04 12.14
CA VAL A 182 -6.49 6.93 11.31
C VAL A 182 -6.37 8.14 10.38
N LYS A 183 -5.72 9.19 10.87
CA LYS A 183 -5.46 10.41 10.11
C LYS A 183 -4.66 10.16 8.83
N GLU A 184 -3.89 9.08 8.79
CA GLU A 184 -3.08 8.67 7.65
C GLU A 184 -3.83 7.85 6.59
N MET A 185 -5.15 7.63 6.72
CA MET A 185 -5.86 6.70 5.83
C MET A 185 -5.76 7.07 4.34
N CYS A 186 -5.87 8.36 3.99
CA CYS A 186 -5.66 8.81 2.61
C CYS A 186 -4.24 8.49 2.11
N MET A 187 -3.22 8.76 2.93
CA MET A 187 -1.83 8.43 2.63
C MET A 187 -1.64 6.92 2.44
N ASP A 188 -2.23 6.10 3.32
CA ASP A 188 -2.12 4.65 3.29
C ASP A 188 -2.75 4.05 2.03
N LEU A 189 -3.97 4.44 1.70
CA LEU A 189 -4.67 3.94 0.53
C LEU A 189 -4.00 4.43 -0.76
N THR A 190 -3.54 5.68 -0.79
CA THR A 190 -2.76 6.20 -1.92
C THR A 190 -1.45 5.43 -2.09
N TYR A 191 -0.77 5.09 -0.99
CA TYR A 191 0.43 4.26 -1.02
C TYR A 191 0.14 2.85 -1.53
N ILE A 192 -0.90 2.17 -1.02
CA ILE A 192 -1.26 0.81 -1.46
C ILE A 192 -1.63 0.81 -2.94
N TYR A 193 -2.49 1.74 -3.37
CA TYR A 193 -2.87 1.87 -4.77
C TYR A 193 -1.65 2.15 -5.66
N GLY A 194 -0.82 3.12 -5.28
CA GLY A 194 0.41 3.46 -6.00
C GLY A 194 1.41 2.30 -6.02
N LEU A 195 1.51 1.49 -4.97
CA LEU A 195 2.37 0.30 -4.96
C LEU A 195 1.91 -0.75 -5.95
N LEU A 196 0.60 -1.02 -6.01
CA LEU A 196 0.03 -2.05 -6.88
C LEU A 196 -0.01 -1.61 -8.36
N GLU A 197 -0.53 -0.43 -8.64
CA GLU A 197 -0.67 0.11 -9.99
C GLU A 197 0.68 0.60 -10.51
N TYR A 198 1.23 1.62 -9.88
CA TYR A 198 2.46 2.24 -10.36
C TYR A 198 3.65 1.34 -10.05
N GLY A 199 3.89 0.96 -8.79
CA GLY A 199 5.04 0.16 -8.40
C GLY A 199 5.15 -1.17 -9.14
N TYR A 200 4.12 -2.02 -9.03
CA TYR A 200 4.13 -3.37 -9.59
C TYR A 200 3.61 -3.46 -11.03
N GLY A 201 2.95 -2.42 -11.56
CA GLY A 201 2.43 -2.43 -12.93
C GLY A 201 1.20 -3.32 -13.10
N ILE A 202 0.38 -3.48 -12.05
CA ILE A 202 -0.89 -4.23 -12.14
C ILE A 202 -1.90 -3.36 -12.90
N GLN A 203 -2.61 -3.96 -13.86
CA GLN A 203 -3.61 -3.26 -14.66
C GLN A 203 -4.89 -2.98 -13.84
N LYS A 204 -5.57 -1.87 -14.15
CA LYS A 204 -6.74 -1.39 -13.39
C LYS A 204 -7.91 -2.38 -13.34
N ASP A 205 -8.08 -3.17 -14.39
CA ASP A 205 -9.13 -4.18 -14.53
C ASP A 205 -8.83 -5.50 -13.80
N ARG A 206 -7.59 -5.70 -13.33
CA ARG A 206 -7.21 -6.93 -12.61
C ARG A 206 -7.87 -6.99 -11.24
N LYS A 207 -8.47 -8.14 -10.96
CA LYS A 207 -9.03 -8.48 -9.66
C LYS A 207 -7.92 -8.81 -8.66
N ILE A 208 -8.01 -8.23 -7.47
CA ILE A 208 -7.18 -8.49 -6.30
C ILE A 208 -8.06 -9.16 -5.25
N ASN A 209 -7.67 -10.35 -4.80
CA ASN A 209 -8.34 -11.04 -3.71
C ASN A 209 -7.72 -10.60 -2.38
N LEU A 210 -8.47 -9.86 -1.58
CA LEU A 210 -8.12 -9.47 -0.22
C LEU A 210 -8.43 -10.62 0.74
N THR A 211 -7.41 -11.14 1.42
CA THR A 211 -7.60 -12.29 2.31
C THR A 211 -6.89 -12.11 3.65
N LYS A 212 -7.63 -12.35 4.72
CA LYS A 212 -7.10 -12.54 6.08
C LYS A 212 -6.90 -14.02 6.35
N LYS A 213 -7.88 -14.84 5.93
CA LYS A 213 -7.87 -16.29 6.06
C LYS A 213 -8.33 -16.97 4.78
N ILE A 214 -7.73 -18.12 4.47
CA ILE A 214 -8.17 -19.01 3.40
C ILE A 214 -8.64 -20.32 4.05
N LYS A 215 -9.94 -20.64 3.91
CA LYS A 215 -10.56 -21.83 4.53
C LYS A 215 -10.23 -21.94 6.04
N ASN A 216 -10.33 -20.83 6.77
CA ASN A 216 -10.02 -20.68 8.20
C ASN A 216 -8.53 -20.81 8.59
N TYR A 217 -7.61 -20.94 7.63
CA TYR A 217 -6.17 -20.86 7.89
C TYR A 217 -5.66 -19.43 7.72
N GLU A 218 -4.82 -18.98 8.66
CA GLU A 218 -4.18 -17.66 8.60
C GLU A 218 -3.32 -17.53 7.34
N THR A 219 -3.41 -16.37 6.71
CA THR A 219 -2.57 -16.04 5.56
C THR A 219 -1.18 -15.65 6.05
N GLY A 220 -0.19 -16.49 5.77
CA GLY A 220 1.17 -16.29 6.25
C GLY A 220 2.13 -17.36 5.77
N TRP A 221 3.43 -17.12 5.95
CA TRP A 221 4.49 -18.00 5.48
C TRP A 221 4.61 -19.30 6.29
N CYS A 222 4.11 -19.32 7.53
CA CYS A 222 4.30 -20.43 8.47
C CYS A 222 3.79 -21.77 7.92
N LEU A 223 2.60 -21.79 7.31
CA LEU A 223 2.04 -23.04 6.74
C LEU A 223 2.90 -23.57 5.59
N GLY A 224 3.35 -22.68 4.69
CA GLY A 224 4.24 -23.05 3.58
C GLY A 224 5.59 -23.57 4.07
N ALA A 225 6.16 -22.95 5.11
CA ALA A 225 7.39 -23.42 5.74
C ALA A 225 7.20 -24.82 6.36
N SER A 226 6.11 -25.04 7.11
CA SER A 226 5.79 -26.35 7.68
C SER A 226 5.63 -27.44 6.62
N ILE A 227 5.01 -27.13 5.47
CA ILE A 227 4.88 -28.07 4.36
C ILE A 227 6.25 -28.42 3.76
N ALA A 228 7.10 -27.42 3.49
CA ALA A 228 8.44 -27.66 2.95
C ALA A 228 9.29 -28.53 3.90
N VAL A 229 9.22 -28.21 5.20
CA VAL A 229 9.80 -28.98 6.29
C VAL A 229 9.28 -30.42 6.29
N LEU A 230 7.97 -30.66 6.10
CA LEU A 230 7.45 -32.03 6.03
C LEU A 230 7.88 -32.79 4.75
N GLU A 231 7.96 -32.12 3.62
CA GLU A 231 8.41 -32.71 2.35
C GLU A 231 9.88 -33.14 2.37
N ASP A 232 10.74 -32.34 3.01
CA ASP A 232 12.19 -32.58 3.08
C ASP A 232 12.56 -33.75 4.02
N ARG A 233 11.59 -34.36 4.72
CA ARG A 233 11.78 -35.50 5.65
C ARG A 233 12.89 -35.34 6.69
N TRP A 234 13.33 -34.11 6.99
CA TRP A 234 14.38 -33.82 8.00
C TRP A 234 14.11 -34.43 9.40
N TYR A 235 12.87 -34.82 9.69
CA TYR A 235 12.44 -35.43 10.94
C TYR A 235 12.51 -36.98 10.95
N ILE A 236 12.91 -37.62 9.84
CA ILE A 236 12.97 -39.09 9.70
C ILE A 236 14.39 -39.63 9.97
N GLU A 237 15.40 -38.78 10.08
CA GLU A 237 16.80 -39.17 10.37
C GLU A 237 17.28 -38.85 11.80
N ALA A 238 16.37 -38.84 12.78
CA ALA A 238 16.70 -38.72 14.21
C ALA A 238 16.38 -40.02 14.98
#